data_AF-A0A4U9D109-F1
#
_entry.id   AF-A0A4U9D109-F1
#
_cell.length_a   1.000
_cell.length_b   1.000
_cell.length_c   1.000
_cell.angle_alpha   90.00
_cell.angle_beta   90.00
_cell.angle_gamma   90.00
#
_symmetry.space_group_name_H-M   'P 1'
#
loop_
_entity.id
_entity.type
_entity.pdbx_description
1 polymer ?
#
loop_
_entity_poly.entity_id
_entity_poly.type
_entity_poly.pdbx_seq_one_letter_code
_entity_poly.pdbx_strand_id
1 'polypeptide(L)'
;MNRISLASRRCLQPSRSHGLRAEIPSDVLRIDSDRAIQLFREHDLWEEVTSLLAYHTSYLVYRDDLVLQQRTYSVIRNHLMEMLLMPDETRLRVSILEYIQDRTHLSRSSILNVLSALKKGGYIEFARGGYLQSVNMLPEKF
;
A
#
# COMPACT_ATOMS: atom_id res chain seq x y z
N MET A 1 -15.06 35.88 7.57
CA MET A 1 -15.90 35.10 8.49
C MET A 1 -17.16 34.70 7.74
N ASN A 2 -17.26 33.46 7.27
CA ASN A 2 -18.54 32.80 6.96
C ASN A 2 -18.27 31.30 6.83
N ARG A 3 -18.70 30.56 7.86
CA ARG A 3 -18.69 29.09 7.91
C ARG A 3 -19.93 28.60 7.17
N ILE A 4 -19.74 27.84 6.10
CA ILE A 4 -20.79 26.98 5.56
C ILE A 4 -20.57 25.59 6.18
N SER A 5 -21.51 25.20 7.03
CA SER A 5 -21.61 23.88 7.65
C SER A 5 -22.19 22.91 6.64
N LEU A 6 -21.39 21.95 6.16
CA LEU A 6 -21.90 20.76 5.49
C LEU A 6 -21.80 19.58 6.47
N ALA A 7 -22.97 19.13 6.90
CA ALA A 7 -23.15 18.02 7.80
C ALA A 7 -22.69 16.70 7.14
N SER A 8 -21.54 16.21 7.61
CA SER A 8 -21.25 14.81 7.91
C SER A 8 -21.81 13.73 6.97
N ARG A 9 -21.07 13.40 5.92
CA ARG A 9 -20.83 11.99 5.55
C ARG A 9 -19.55 11.51 6.24
N ARG A 10 -19.70 11.17 7.52
CA ARG A 10 -18.70 10.44 8.30
C ARG A 10 -19.05 8.96 8.16
N CYS A 11 -18.36 8.24 7.27
CA CYS A 11 -18.37 6.79 7.37
C CYS A 11 -17.01 6.13 7.29
N LEU A 12 -15.91 6.78 6.87
CA LEU A 12 -14.66 6.02 6.70
C LEU A 12 -13.38 6.57 7.32
N GLN A 13 -13.19 7.89 7.58
CA GLN A 13 -12.05 8.33 8.40
C GLN A 13 -12.14 9.82 8.82
N PRO A 14 -11.60 10.22 9.99
CA PRO A 14 -11.70 11.60 10.50
C PRO A 14 -10.60 12.55 9.96
N SER A 15 -9.53 12.04 9.36
CA SER A 15 -8.35 12.83 8.99
C SER A 15 -8.33 13.18 7.50
N ARG A 16 -8.15 14.48 7.20
CA ARG A 16 -7.85 14.99 5.85
C ARG A 16 -6.40 14.64 5.47
N SER A 17 -6.05 13.36 5.34
CA SER A 17 -4.65 12.93 5.20
C SER A 17 -4.44 11.90 4.10
N HIS A 18 -5.09 12.06 2.95
CA HIS A 18 -4.74 11.30 1.75
C HIS A 18 -3.79 12.15 0.91
N GLY A 19 -2.54 11.70 0.77
CA GLY A 19 -1.55 12.28 -0.13
C GLY A 19 -1.30 11.33 -1.30
N LEU A 20 -1.21 11.87 -2.50
CA LEU A 20 -0.70 11.13 -3.66
C LEU A 20 0.76 11.50 -3.85
N ARG A 21 1.63 10.50 -3.95
CA ARG A 21 3.06 10.67 -4.22
C ARG A 21 3.39 9.94 -5.51
N ALA A 22 4.01 10.62 -6.46
CA ALA A 22 4.56 9.99 -7.65
C ALA A 22 5.87 9.26 -7.27
N GLU A 23 5.97 7.97 -7.60
CA GLU A 23 7.20 7.18 -7.40
C GLU A 23 8.23 7.40 -8.52
N ILE A 24 7.76 7.84 -9.68
CA ILE A 24 8.55 8.18 -10.87
C ILE A 24 8.10 9.55 -11.42
N PRO A 25 8.85 10.19 -12.32
CA PRO A 25 8.36 11.38 -13.04
C PRO A 25 7.07 11.04 -13.79
N SER A 26 5.99 11.74 -13.46
CA SER A 26 4.64 11.48 -13.98
C SER A 26 3.88 12.78 -14.22
N ASP A 27 3.10 12.82 -15.29
CA ASP A 27 2.12 13.87 -15.52
C ASP A 27 0.77 13.51 -14.88
N VAL A 28 0.19 14.46 -14.14
CA VAL A 28 -1.08 14.26 -13.43
C VAL A 28 -2.08 15.31 -13.89
N LEU A 29 -3.21 14.87 -14.42
CA LEU A 29 -4.34 15.72 -14.71
C LEU A 29 -5.28 15.76 -13.52
N ARG A 30 -5.78 16.96 -13.20
CA ARG A 30 -6.72 17.19 -12.12
C ARG A 30 -7.95 17.91 -12.65
N ILE A 31 -9.11 17.51 -12.14
CA ILE A 31 -10.38 18.21 -12.30
C ILE A 31 -10.99 18.47 -10.92
N ASP A 32 -11.73 19.57 -10.78
CA ASP A 32 -12.47 19.83 -9.56
C ASP A 32 -13.69 18.93 -9.44
N SER A 33 -13.97 18.47 -8.22
CA SER A 33 -15.00 17.47 -7.94
C SER A 33 -16.39 17.89 -8.44
N ASP A 34 -16.75 19.16 -8.28
CA ASP A 34 -18.05 19.66 -8.74
C ASP A 34 -18.18 19.59 -10.26
N ARG A 35 -17.10 19.91 -10.99
CA ARG A 35 -17.08 19.80 -12.45
C ARG A 35 -17.09 18.34 -12.91
N ALA A 36 -16.37 17.46 -12.23
CA ALA A 36 -16.40 16.03 -12.52
C ALA A 36 -17.81 15.44 -12.35
N ILE A 37 -18.50 15.77 -11.25
CA ILE A 37 -19.87 15.31 -10.99
C ILE A 37 -20.85 15.82 -12.06
N GLN A 38 -20.69 17.07 -12.51
CA GLN A 38 -21.48 17.59 -13.63
C GLN A 38 -21.24 16.78 -14.91
N LEU A 39 -19.99 16.57 -15.30
CA LEU A 39 -19.63 15.79 -16.48
C LEU A 39 -20.17 14.35 -16.42
N PHE A 40 -20.12 13.71 -15.25
CA PHE A 40 -20.67 12.35 -15.09
C PHE A 40 -22.17 12.31 -15.36
N ARG A 41 -22.92 13.36 -15.00
CA ARG A 41 -24.36 13.47 -15.31
C ARG A 41 -24.61 13.85 -16.76
N GLU A 42 -23.86 14.81 -17.29
CA GLU A 42 -24.00 15.30 -18.67
C GLU A 42 -23.76 14.19 -19.70
N HIS A 43 -22.86 13.25 -19.38
CA HIS A 43 -22.45 12.17 -20.29
C HIS A 43 -22.92 10.77 -19.87
N ASP A 44 -23.80 10.67 -18.86
CA ASP A 44 -24.35 9.41 -18.35
C ASP A 44 -23.29 8.36 -17.91
N LEU A 45 -22.19 8.83 -17.30
CA LEU A 45 -21.01 8.00 -16.97
C LEU A 45 -21.12 7.30 -15.60
N TRP A 46 -22.30 7.27 -15.00
CA TRP A 46 -22.44 6.74 -13.63
C TRP A 46 -22.23 5.24 -13.55
N GLU A 47 -22.46 4.49 -14.64
CA GLU A 47 -22.17 3.06 -14.70
C GLU A 47 -20.67 2.79 -14.61
N GLU A 48 -19.85 3.51 -15.38
CA GLU A 48 -18.39 3.38 -15.38
C GLU A 48 -17.79 3.86 -14.05
N VAL A 49 -18.27 5.00 -13.54
CA VAL A 49 -17.84 5.52 -12.24
C VAL A 49 -18.17 4.52 -11.13
N THR A 50 -19.35 3.91 -11.15
CA THR A 50 -19.75 2.92 -10.15
C THR A 50 -18.96 1.63 -10.29
N SER A 51 -18.70 1.18 -11.52
CA SER A 51 -17.85 0.02 -11.80
C SER A 51 -16.42 0.21 -11.26
N LEU A 52 -15.83 1.39 -11.48
CA LEU A 52 -14.50 1.74 -10.97
C LEU A 52 -14.48 1.81 -9.44
N LEU A 53 -15.51 2.42 -8.83
CA LEU A 53 -15.65 2.48 -7.38
C LEU A 53 -15.82 1.08 -6.77
N ALA A 54 -16.60 0.20 -7.40
CA ALA A 54 -16.79 -1.17 -6.95
C ALA A 54 -15.45 -1.93 -6.98
N TYR A 55 -14.68 -1.82 -8.07
CA TYR A 55 -13.34 -2.41 -8.17
C TYR A 55 -12.43 -1.94 -7.03
N HIS A 56 -12.32 -0.63 -6.81
CA HIS A 56 -11.48 -0.10 -5.74
C HIS A 56 -11.98 -0.51 -4.35
N THR A 57 -13.29 -0.57 -4.14
CA THR A 57 -13.88 -1.01 -2.86
C THR A 57 -13.56 -2.49 -2.59
N SER A 58 -13.75 -3.37 -3.58
CA SER A 58 -13.37 -4.78 -3.46
C SER A 58 -11.87 -4.95 -3.20
N TYR A 59 -11.03 -4.15 -3.86
CA TYR A 59 -9.58 -4.16 -3.63
C TYR A 59 -9.22 -3.71 -2.21
N LEU A 60 -9.86 -2.67 -1.68
CA LEU A 60 -9.66 -2.23 -0.29
C LEU A 60 -10.09 -3.31 0.71
N VAL A 61 -11.23 -3.97 0.49
CA VAL A 61 -11.69 -5.09 1.33
C VAL A 61 -10.72 -6.27 1.27
N TYR A 62 -10.20 -6.61 0.08
CA TYR A 62 -9.16 -7.63 -0.06
C TYR A 62 -7.90 -7.27 0.70
N ARG A 63 -7.45 -6.01 0.62
CA ARG A 63 -6.31 -5.52 1.42
C ARG A 63 -6.60 -5.59 2.91
N ASP A 64 -7.79 -5.23 3.35
CA ASP A 64 -8.19 -5.32 4.75
C ASP A 64 -8.17 -6.78 5.23
N ASP A 65 -8.64 -7.74 4.43
CA ASP A 65 -8.54 -9.16 4.75
C ASP A 65 -7.06 -9.60 4.89
N LEU A 66 -6.20 -9.18 3.97
CA LEU A 66 -4.76 -9.42 4.04
C LEU A 66 -4.10 -8.80 5.30
N VAL A 67 -4.56 -7.63 5.73
CA VAL A 67 -4.01 -6.89 6.87
C VAL A 67 -4.56 -7.39 8.21
N LEU A 68 -5.84 -7.75 8.28
CA LEU A 68 -6.54 -8.16 9.51
C LEU A 68 -6.32 -9.63 9.88
N GLN A 69 -6.01 -10.52 8.92
CA GLN A 69 -5.88 -11.97 9.16
C GLN A 69 -4.44 -12.47 9.27
N GLN A 70 -3.43 -11.61 9.16
CA GLN A 70 -2.05 -12.08 9.06
C GLN A 70 -1.24 -11.90 10.34
N ARG A 71 -0.64 -13.01 10.80
CA ARG A 71 0.49 -12.97 11.73
C ARG A 71 1.58 -12.10 11.09
N THR A 72 2.27 -11.29 11.89
CA THR A 72 3.39 -10.41 11.47
C THR A 72 4.27 -11.00 10.36
N TYR A 73 4.54 -12.29 10.43
CA TYR A 73 5.28 -13.03 9.42
C TYR A 73 4.66 -12.99 8.02
N SER A 74 3.37 -13.30 7.87
CA SER A 74 2.73 -13.40 6.56
C SER A 74 2.74 -12.05 5.83
N VAL A 75 2.55 -10.95 6.57
CA VAL A 75 2.62 -9.59 5.99
C VAL A 75 4.02 -9.33 5.45
N ILE A 76 5.06 -9.64 6.24
CA ILE A 76 6.46 -9.47 5.83
C ILE A 76 6.79 -10.39 4.65
N ARG A 77 6.31 -11.63 4.66
CA ARG A 77 6.49 -12.61 3.58
C ARG A 77 5.94 -12.06 2.26
N ASN A 78 4.72 -11.51 2.25
CA ASN A 78 4.12 -10.97 1.04
C ASN A 78 4.91 -9.77 0.50
N HIS A 79 5.36 -8.87 1.36
CA HIS A 79 6.18 -7.72 0.93
C HIS A 79 7.56 -8.14 0.39
N LEU A 80 8.18 -9.18 0.96
CA LEU A 80 9.42 -9.74 0.41
C LEU A 80 9.20 -10.29 -1.01
N MET A 81 8.08 -10.97 -1.24
CA MET A 81 7.71 -11.47 -2.57
C MET A 81 7.42 -10.33 -3.55
N GLU A 82 6.73 -9.27 -3.13
CA GLU A 82 6.53 -8.07 -3.95
C GLU A 82 7.85 -7.41 -4.33
N MET A 83 8.78 -7.28 -3.37
CA MET A 83 10.10 -6.72 -3.63
C MET A 83 10.87 -7.52 -4.68
N LEU A 84 10.75 -8.86 -4.72
CA LEU A 84 11.39 -9.68 -5.76
C LEU A 84 10.89 -9.40 -7.17
N LEU A 85 9.64 -8.95 -7.32
CA LEU A 85 9.04 -8.63 -8.62
C LEU A 85 9.48 -7.26 -9.14
N MET A 86 10.13 -6.45 -8.29
CA MET A 86 10.64 -5.13 -8.70
C MET A 86 11.92 -5.28 -9.52
N PRO A 87 12.16 -4.37 -10.49
CA PRO A 87 13.47 -4.25 -11.12
C PRO A 87 14.58 -4.02 -10.08
N ASP A 88 15.75 -4.61 -10.30
CA ASP A 88 16.90 -4.54 -9.39
C ASP A 88 17.26 -3.10 -9.01
N GLU A 89 17.25 -2.21 -9.99
CA GLU A 89 17.52 -0.78 -9.80
C GLU A 89 16.59 -0.15 -8.77
N THR A 90 15.33 -0.54 -8.73
CA THR A 90 14.34 -0.03 -7.77
C THR A 90 14.46 -0.75 -6.42
N ARG A 91 14.60 -2.07 -6.44
CA ARG A 91 14.73 -2.92 -5.25
C ARG A 91 15.92 -2.54 -4.37
N LEU A 92 17.05 -2.17 -4.98
CA LEU A 92 18.28 -1.81 -4.27
C LEU A 92 18.32 -0.37 -3.76
N ARG A 93 17.27 0.44 -4.02
CA ARG A 93 17.17 1.83 -3.54
C ARG A 93 16.44 1.98 -2.21
N VAL A 94 15.71 0.96 -1.77
CA VAL A 94 14.90 0.99 -0.54
C VAL A 94 15.26 -0.18 0.35
N SER A 95 15.43 0.06 1.66
CA SER A 95 15.66 -1.03 2.60
C SER A 95 14.37 -1.85 2.81
N ILE A 96 14.49 -3.14 3.10
CA ILE A 96 13.34 -4.01 3.40
C ILE A 96 12.52 -3.41 4.55
N LEU A 97 13.20 -2.88 5.58
CA LEU A 97 12.54 -2.27 6.73
C LEU A 97 11.70 -1.06 6.31
N GLU A 98 12.28 -0.11 5.59
CA GLU A 98 11.59 1.10 5.14
C GLU A 98 10.42 0.75 4.21
N TYR A 99 10.63 -0.16 3.27
CA TYR A 99 9.60 -0.61 2.33
C TYR A 99 8.36 -1.15 3.06
N ILE A 100 8.57 -2.02 4.06
CA ILE A 100 7.49 -2.64 4.85
C ILE A 100 6.88 -1.65 5.83
N GLN A 101 7.70 -0.81 6.48
CA GLN A 101 7.24 0.11 7.51
C GLN A 101 6.36 1.23 6.94
N ASP A 102 6.65 1.69 5.72
CA ASP A 102 5.83 2.71 5.04
C ASP A 102 4.47 2.17 4.56
N ARG A 103 4.34 0.85 4.42
CA ARG A 103 3.17 0.18 3.82
C ARG A 103 2.31 -0.59 4.83
N THR A 104 2.77 -0.69 6.07
CA THR A 104 2.12 -1.49 7.13
C THR A 104 2.10 -0.74 8.46
N HIS A 105 1.26 -1.19 9.40
CA HIS A 105 1.28 -0.71 10.79
C HIS A 105 2.19 -1.54 11.71
N LEU A 106 3.09 -2.35 11.13
CA LEU A 106 3.99 -3.18 11.91
C LEU A 106 5.04 -2.31 12.62
N SER A 107 5.32 -2.65 13.89
CA SER A 107 6.41 -1.99 14.60
C SER A 107 7.75 -2.34 13.96
N ARG A 108 8.70 -1.38 13.97
CA ARG A 108 10.07 -1.61 13.51
C ARG A 108 10.70 -2.84 14.16
N SER A 109 10.50 -3.04 15.46
CA SER A 109 11.03 -4.19 16.21
C SER A 109 10.41 -5.50 15.71
N SER A 110 9.10 -5.54 15.47
CA SER A 110 8.40 -6.72 14.95
C SER A 110 8.94 -7.11 13.57
N ILE A 111 9.18 -6.13 12.69
CA ILE A 111 9.75 -6.36 11.36
C ILE A 111 11.17 -6.93 11.49
N LEU A 112 12.03 -6.25 12.25
CA LEU A 112 13.43 -6.65 12.41
C LEU A 112 13.58 -8.04 13.04
N ASN A 113 12.71 -8.41 13.98
CA ASN A 113 12.73 -9.74 14.59
C ASN A 113 12.48 -10.84 13.55
N VAL A 114 11.48 -10.67 12.69
CA VAL A 114 11.19 -11.63 11.61
C VAL A 114 12.32 -11.64 10.58
N LEU A 115 12.79 -10.48 10.12
CA LEU A 115 13.89 -10.41 9.15
C LEU A 115 15.17 -11.06 9.67
N SER A 116 15.49 -10.86 10.95
CA SER A 116 16.62 -11.49 11.63
C SER A 116 16.47 -13.02 11.66
N ALA A 117 15.29 -13.51 12.02
CA ALA A 117 15.00 -14.94 12.04
C ALA A 117 15.05 -15.57 10.65
N LEU A 118 14.53 -14.88 9.62
CA LEU A 118 14.59 -15.33 8.23
C LEU A 118 16.02 -15.38 7.70
N LYS A 119 16.82 -14.35 7.97
CA LYS A 119 18.25 -14.32 7.61
C LYS A 119 19.02 -15.44 8.31
N LYS A 120 18.79 -15.65 9.61
CA LYS A 120 19.42 -16.73 10.39
C LYS A 120 19.04 -18.11 9.85
N GLY A 121 17.81 -18.27 9.37
CA GLY A 121 17.34 -19.49 8.71
C GLY A 121 17.79 -19.68 7.27
N GLY A 122 18.56 -18.75 6.70
CA GLY A 122 19.00 -18.82 5.30
C GLY A 122 17.87 -18.59 4.28
N TYR A 123 16.75 -18.02 4.71
CA TYR A 123 15.58 -17.81 3.86
C TYR A 123 15.68 -16.56 3.00
N ILE A 124 16.46 -15.57 3.42
CA ILE A 124 16.69 -14.31 2.70
C ILE A 124 18.14 -13.88 2.83
N GLU A 125 18.62 -13.16 1.82
CA GLU A 125 19.90 -12.44 1.87
C GLU A 125 19.68 -10.96 1.58
N PHE A 126 20.40 -10.12 2.33
CA PHE A 126 20.38 -8.68 2.14
C PHE A 126 21.74 -8.06 2.44
N ALA A 127 22.06 -7.03 1.66
CA ALA A 127 23.31 -6.29 1.76
C ALA A 127 23.34 -5.36 2.98
N ARG A 128 24.51 -4.75 3.24
CA ARG A 128 24.64 -3.68 4.22
C ARG A 128 23.67 -2.54 3.86
N GLY A 129 22.90 -2.06 4.84
CA GLY A 129 21.80 -1.10 4.61
C GLY A 129 20.42 -1.77 4.49
N GLY A 130 20.34 -3.11 4.45
CA GLY A 130 19.07 -3.83 4.48
C GLY A 130 18.39 -3.95 3.12
N TYR A 131 19.15 -3.87 2.03
CA TYR A 131 18.66 -4.01 0.65
C TYR A 131 18.53 -5.48 0.28
N LEU A 132 17.34 -5.90 -0.17
CA LEU A 132 17.05 -7.29 -0.51
C LEU A 132 17.85 -7.75 -1.73
N GLN A 133 18.56 -8.86 -1.60
CA GLN A 133 19.34 -9.46 -2.69
C GLN A 133 18.64 -10.69 -3.24
N SER A 134 18.26 -11.60 -2.35
CA SER A 134 17.64 -12.87 -2.73
C SER A 134 16.63 -13.32 -1.66
N VAL A 135 15.67 -14.12 -2.11
CA VAL A 135 14.70 -14.81 -1.28
C VAL A 135 14.72 -16.27 -1.73
N ASN A 136 14.98 -17.16 -0.79
CA ASN A 136 14.96 -18.61 -0.98
C ASN A 136 13.55 -19.13 -0.66
N MET A 137 13.41 -20.43 -0.36
CA MET A 137 12.13 -21.02 -0.02
C MET A 137 11.60 -20.52 1.34
N LEU A 138 10.75 -19.49 1.32
CA LEU A 138 10.10 -18.96 2.53
C LEU A 138 9.14 -20.03 3.11
N PRO A 139 9.20 -20.32 4.42
CA PRO A 139 8.32 -21.31 5.05
C PRO A 139 6.85 -20.86 5.01
N GLU A 140 5.91 -21.80 4.95
CA GLU A 140 4.48 -21.45 4.95
C GLU A 140 4.02 -20.87 6.30
N LYS A 141 4.68 -21.26 7.39
CA LYS A 141 4.37 -20.82 8.75
C LYS A 141 5.66 -20.53 9.52
N PHE A 142 5.62 -19.47 10.34
CA PHE A 142 6.71 -19.01 11.20
C PHE A 142 6.16 -18.61 12.57
#